data_AF-A0A009R7A4-F1
#
_entry.id   AF-A0A009R7A4-F1
#
_cell.length_a   1.000
_cell.length_b   1.000
_cell.length_c   1.000
_cell.angle_alpha   90.00
_cell.angle_beta   90.00
_cell.angle_gamma   90.00
#
_symmetry.space_group_name_H-M   'P 1'
#
loop_
_entity.id
_entity.type
_entity.pdbx_description
1 polymer ?
#
loop_
_entity_poly.entity_id
_entity_poly.type
_entity_poly.pdbx_seq_one_letter_code
_entity_poly.pdbx_strand_id
1 'polypeptide(L)'
;MSLNIMNKAQIESYKFFPLSLKYFVGICLFYLVYAFFSPAHAACTVSGTTNNTFTYTAANINSDATVNLSGTITCTNLGLPQISNFMCMKTVFTGTTNAINSVSLPYTVTATVGGAGSSTTNQTSNVWYGPVPTVASNNIVSYSVNIKVPARTGSLIAYPQGTYTASVRLYWDMDLLGLSCGDLLGGWDSGDTLLTANFVVPSLCQLNSTSTVDFGNINDIGTTKRDYTAQGAVNTTCNFGTPYSIYLGDGNNRIAGGFRRMINSNNEFIPYQLYKDSNYSTVWDATGGVTNVGGTGGVSKTGTGSAQTTTVYGKIPQGTAIASRPGVYSDSVVVTVTY
;
A
#
# COMPACT_ATOMS: atom_id res chain seq x y z
N MET A 1 84.49 24.44 -28.22
CA MET A 1 84.54 24.02 -26.80
C MET A 1 84.51 25.27 -25.94
N SER A 2 83.39 25.54 -25.28
CA SER A 2 83.41 26.27 -24.00
C SER A 2 82.17 25.83 -23.21
N LEU A 3 82.35 24.79 -22.40
CA LEU A 3 81.42 24.53 -21.30
C LEU A 3 81.52 25.75 -20.37
N ASN A 4 80.45 26.53 -20.28
CA ASN A 4 80.34 27.55 -19.24
C ASN A 4 80.07 26.82 -17.92
N ILE A 5 81.14 26.41 -17.26
CA ILE A 5 81.09 25.85 -15.91
C ILE A 5 80.72 27.02 -14.99
N MET A 6 79.49 27.01 -14.49
CA MET A 6 79.08 27.91 -13.42
C MET A 6 80.06 27.77 -12.25
N ASN A 7 80.79 28.85 -11.97
CA ASN A 7 81.72 28.89 -10.84
C ASN A 7 80.95 28.73 -9.52
N LYS A 8 81.56 28.07 -8.53
CA LYS A 8 81.00 27.70 -7.22
C LYS A 8 80.28 28.86 -6.51
N ALA A 9 80.72 30.10 -6.74
CA ALA A 9 80.09 31.31 -6.20
C ALA A 9 78.70 31.63 -6.79
N GLN A 10 78.42 31.28 -8.05
CA GLN A 10 77.10 31.46 -8.68
C GLN A 10 76.07 30.45 -8.13
N ILE A 11 76.52 29.25 -7.75
CA ILE A 11 75.69 28.22 -7.14
C ILE A 11 75.33 28.60 -5.69
N GLU A 12 76.24 29.27 -4.98
CA GLU A 12 75.99 29.74 -3.61
C GLU A 12 75.01 30.91 -3.53
N SER A 13 74.86 31.72 -4.57
CA SER A 13 73.83 32.76 -4.63
C SER A 13 72.40 32.19 -4.73
N TYR A 14 72.23 30.97 -5.26
CA TYR A 14 70.92 30.28 -5.31
C TYR A 14 70.57 29.55 -4.00
N LYS A 15 71.51 29.42 -3.05
CA LYS A 15 71.25 28.77 -1.76
C LYS A 15 70.54 29.68 -0.75
N PHE A 16 70.38 30.96 -1.06
CA PHE A 16 69.63 31.92 -0.24
C PHE A 16 68.29 32.28 -0.88
N PHE A 17 67.48 31.27 -1.21
CA PHE A 17 66.04 31.50 -1.10
C PHE A 17 65.77 31.75 0.39
N PRO A 18 65.36 32.97 0.79
CA PRO A 18 65.18 33.28 2.19
C PRO A 18 64.18 32.29 2.77
N LEU A 19 64.48 31.80 3.97
CA LEU A 19 63.70 30.75 4.63
C LEU A 19 62.20 31.09 4.63
N SER A 20 61.87 32.38 4.73
CA SER A 20 60.52 32.94 4.62
C SER A 20 59.81 32.63 3.29
N LEU A 21 60.50 32.66 2.15
CA LEU A 21 59.91 32.39 0.84
C LEU A 21 59.64 30.89 0.63
N LYS A 22 60.47 30.00 1.21
CA LYS A 22 60.21 28.55 1.22
C LYS A 22 59.03 28.18 2.11
N TYR A 23 58.92 28.81 3.28
CA TYR A 23 57.74 28.67 4.14
C TYR A 23 56.50 29.24 3.47
N PHE A 24 56.59 30.38 2.79
CA PHE A 24 55.46 30.98 2.07
C PHE A 24 54.97 30.07 0.94
N VAL A 25 55.87 29.53 0.12
CA VAL A 25 55.52 28.59 -0.96
C VAL A 25 54.97 27.27 -0.39
N GLY A 26 55.56 26.75 0.70
CA GLY A 26 55.07 25.55 1.39
C GLY A 26 53.68 25.74 2.01
N ILE A 27 53.42 26.90 2.61
CA ILE A 27 52.12 27.29 3.16
C ILE A 27 51.11 27.48 2.03
N CYS A 28 51.47 28.13 0.91
CA CYS A 28 50.60 28.24 -0.26
C CYS A 28 50.28 26.88 -0.90
N LEU A 29 51.26 25.98 -1.02
CA LEU A 29 51.04 24.60 -1.47
C LEU A 29 50.18 23.82 -0.48
N PHE A 30 50.35 24.02 0.83
CA PHE A 30 49.52 23.41 1.86
C PHE A 30 48.08 23.93 1.81
N TYR A 31 47.86 25.23 1.59
CA TYR A 31 46.53 25.81 1.39
C TYR A 31 45.89 25.38 0.06
N LEU A 32 46.67 25.25 -1.02
CA LEU A 32 46.19 24.70 -2.29
C LEU A 32 45.78 23.24 -2.13
N VAL A 33 46.64 22.41 -1.53
CA VAL A 33 46.34 21.01 -1.19
C VAL A 33 45.12 20.93 -0.27
N TYR A 34 45.03 21.77 0.77
CA TYR A 34 43.88 21.82 1.67
C TYR A 34 42.59 22.26 0.97
N ALA A 35 42.65 23.19 0.01
CA ALA A 35 41.52 23.58 -0.83
C ALA A 35 41.11 22.47 -1.82
N PHE A 36 42.06 21.63 -2.28
CA PHE A 36 41.78 20.45 -3.10
C PHE A 36 41.23 19.26 -2.29
N PHE A 37 41.53 19.16 -0.98
CA PHE A 37 41.12 18.05 -0.11
C PHE A 37 39.99 18.38 0.88
N SER A 38 39.54 19.64 0.95
CA SER A 38 38.30 19.97 1.63
C SER A 38 37.15 19.59 0.69
N PRO A 39 36.24 18.67 1.06
CA PRO A 39 35.06 18.43 0.24
C PRO A 39 34.25 19.73 0.20
N ALA A 40 34.34 20.45 -0.91
CA ALA A 40 33.50 21.59 -1.23
C ALA A 40 32.12 21.08 -1.65
N HIS A 41 31.46 20.29 -0.78
CA HIS A 41 30.08 19.90 -0.96
C HIS A 41 29.23 20.76 -0.01
N ALA A 42 28.18 21.39 -0.52
CA ALA A 42 27.18 22.03 0.32
C ALA A 42 26.58 20.96 1.23
N ALA A 43 26.29 21.34 2.47
CA ALA A 43 25.30 20.62 3.25
C ALA A 43 23.92 21.03 2.72
N CYS A 44 23.38 20.28 1.76
CA CYS A 44 21.99 20.40 1.37
C CYS A 44 21.10 19.75 2.43
N THR A 45 20.08 20.47 2.87
CA THR A 45 19.10 20.01 3.87
C THR A 45 17.73 19.89 3.23
N VAL A 46 17.03 18.81 3.57
CA VAL A 46 15.67 18.54 3.10
C VAL A 46 14.71 18.76 4.27
N SER A 47 13.67 19.53 4.03
CA SER A 47 12.58 19.74 4.99
C SER A 47 11.24 19.43 4.35
N GLY A 48 10.23 19.09 5.15
CA GLY A 48 8.89 18.74 4.67
C GLY A 48 8.57 17.26 4.84
N THR A 49 7.63 16.75 4.04
CA THR A 49 7.12 15.38 4.16
C THR A 49 7.99 14.43 3.33
N THR A 50 8.73 13.55 4.01
CA THR A 50 9.51 12.46 3.40
C THR A 50 8.88 11.09 3.61
N ASN A 51 7.90 10.99 4.51
CA ASN A 51 7.13 9.78 4.77
C ASN A 51 5.66 10.14 4.96
N ASN A 52 4.77 9.42 4.27
CA ASN A 52 3.33 9.57 4.44
C ASN A 52 2.60 8.26 4.12
N THR A 53 1.34 8.17 4.57
CA THR A 53 0.54 6.95 4.54
C THR A 53 -0.80 7.19 3.88
N PHE A 54 -1.19 6.29 2.98
CA PHE A 54 -2.54 6.15 2.46
C PHE A 54 -3.17 4.88 3.05
N THR A 55 -4.36 5.02 3.63
CA THR A 55 -5.09 3.88 4.20
C THR A 55 -6.31 3.55 3.35
N TYR A 56 -6.37 2.32 2.85
CA TYR A 56 -7.54 1.83 2.13
C TYR A 56 -8.72 1.60 3.09
N THR A 57 -9.93 1.68 2.54
CA THR A 57 -11.21 1.43 3.18
C THR A 57 -12.10 0.67 2.20
N ALA A 58 -13.19 0.08 2.66
CA ALA A 58 -14.17 -0.57 1.78
C ALA A 58 -14.65 0.33 0.63
N ALA A 59 -14.73 1.65 0.86
CA ALA A 59 -15.23 2.62 -0.12
C ALA A 59 -14.20 2.97 -1.22
N ASN A 60 -12.90 2.94 -0.90
CA ASN A 60 -11.84 3.39 -1.81
C ASN A 60 -10.90 2.26 -2.27
N ILE A 61 -11.13 1.02 -1.85
CA ILE A 61 -10.31 -0.16 -2.16
C ILE A 61 -10.15 -0.43 -3.68
N ASN A 62 -11.02 0.16 -4.50
CA ASN A 62 -10.98 0.06 -5.96
C ASN A 62 -10.60 1.38 -6.66
N SER A 63 -10.14 2.38 -5.90
CA SER A 63 -9.74 3.69 -6.42
C SER A 63 -8.22 3.83 -6.47
N ASP A 64 -7.76 4.84 -7.22
CA ASP A 64 -6.36 5.25 -7.20
C ASP A 64 -5.97 5.67 -5.78
N ALA A 65 -4.85 5.15 -5.29
CA ALA A 65 -4.24 5.61 -4.04
C ALA A 65 -3.00 6.43 -4.37
N THR A 66 -3.00 7.70 -3.97
CA THR A 66 -1.87 8.60 -4.20
C THR A 66 -1.34 9.12 -2.88
N VAL A 67 -0.04 8.98 -2.67
CA VAL A 67 0.69 9.59 -1.56
C VAL A 67 1.51 10.74 -2.12
N ASN A 68 1.27 11.95 -1.59
CA ASN A 68 1.99 13.16 -1.96
C ASN A 68 3.05 13.45 -0.90
N LEU A 69 4.28 13.65 -1.34
CA LEU A 69 5.44 13.98 -0.53
C LEU A 69 6.03 15.27 -1.09
N SER A 70 6.11 16.30 -0.27
CA SER A 70 6.55 17.62 -0.73
C SER A 70 7.29 18.35 0.37
N GLY A 71 8.14 19.28 -0.04
CA GLY A 71 8.97 20.02 0.87
C GLY A 71 9.95 20.93 0.16
N THR A 72 11.05 21.24 0.84
CA THR A 72 12.08 22.12 0.32
C THR A 72 13.48 21.53 0.48
N ILE A 73 14.37 21.96 -0.40
CA ILE A 73 15.80 21.69 -0.40
C ILE A 73 16.52 23.04 -0.23
N THR A 74 17.43 23.09 0.74
CA THR A 74 18.27 24.27 1.01
C THR A 74 19.73 23.85 1.06
N CYS A 75 20.54 24.34 0.12
CA CYS A 75 21.98 24.13 0.07
C CYS A 75 22.69 25.39 0.60
N THR A 76 23.62 25.25 1.55
CA THR A 76 24.20 26.39 2.27
C THR A 76 25.72 26.47 2.11
N ASN A 77 26.22 27.65 1.72
CA ASN A 77 27.64 27.96 1.63
C ASN A 77 27.99 28.95 2.72
N LEU A 78 28.95 28.61 3.59
CA LEU A 78 29.29 29.45 4.74
C LEU A 78 28.05 29.89 5.56
N GLY A 79 27.03 29.03 5.63
CA GLY A 79 25.76 29.27 6.35
C GLY A 79 24.71 30.07 5.58
N LEU A 80 24.96 30.48 4.34
CA LEU A 80 24.00 31.23 3.52
C LEU A 80 23.39 30.33 2.43
N PRO A 81 22.07 30.33 2.24
CA PRO A 81 21.42 29.61 1.14
C PRO A 81 21.90 30.10 -0.22
N GLN A 82 22.35 29.18 -1.07
CA GLN A 82 22.75 29.45 -2.45
C GLN A 82 22.16 28.41 -3.41
N ILE A 83 22.03 28.80 -4.67
CA ILE A 83 21.52 27.99 -5.77
C ILE A 83 22.40 28.20 -7.02
N SER A 84 22.57 27.17 -7.84
CA SER A 84 23.01 27.33 -9.22
C SER A 84 21.86 27.57 -10.21
N ASN A 85 22.22 28.05 -11.40
CA ASN A 85 21.28 28.52 -12.42
C ASN A 85 20.44 27.41 -13.07
N PHE A 86 20.95 26.19 -13.12
CA PHE A 86 20.30 25.06 -13.75
C PHE A 86 20.07 23.93 -12.74
N MET A 87 18.96 23.22 -12.93
CA MET A 87 18.50 22.13 -12.07
C MET A 87 18.28 20.87 -12.90
N CYS A 88 18.72 19.76 -12.32
CA CYS A 88 18.48 18.42 -12.77
C CYS A 88 17.89 17.60 -11.61
N MET A 89 17.05 16.63 -11.95
CA MET A 89 16.52 15.70 -10.96
C MET A 89 16.42 14.29 -11.52
N LYS A 90 16.49 13.31 -10.64
CA LYS A 90 16.35 11.89 -10.98
C LYS A 90 15.63 11.20 -9.84
N THR A 91 14.78 10.24 -10.18
CA THR A 91 14.19 9.34 -9.18
C THR A 91 14.67 7.92 -9.43
N VAL A 92 15.03 7.20 -8.36
CA VAL A 92 15.42 5.79 -8.41
C VAL A 92 14.44 5.00 -7.57
N PHE A 93 13.76 4.06 -8.21
CA PHE A 93 12.69 3.26 -7.64
C PHE A 93 12.48 1.95 -8.43
N THR A 94 11.76 0.99 -7.85
CA THR A 94 11.52 -0.34 -8.41
C THR A 94 10.25 -0.44 -9.24
N GLY A 95 9.27 0.44 -8.98
CA GLY A 95 7.94 0.42 -9.60
C GLY A 95 6.97 -0.54 -8.91
N THR A 96 7.42 -1.28 -7.89
CA THR A 96 6.59 -2.15 -7.05
C THR A 96 6.95 -2.00 -5.58
N THR A 97 5.97 -2.04 -4.69
CA THR A 97 6.21 -2.01 -3.23
C THR A 97 7.01 -3.23 -2.76
N ASN A 98 7.36 -3.28 -1.47
CA ASN A 98 7.70 -4.55 -0.83
C ASN A 98 6.58 -5.58 -1.06
N ALA A 99 6.96 -6.85 -1.00
CA ALA A 99 6.03 -7.96 -1.14
C ALA A 99 5.51 -8.40 0.23
N ILE A 100 4.22 -8.69 0.29
CA ILE A 100 3.56 -9.38 1.40
C ILE A 100 2.97 -10.66 0.82
N ASN A 101 3.33 -11.83 1.36
CA ASN A 101 2.96 -13.14 0.80
C ASN A 101 3.20 -13.22 -0.72
N SER A 102 4.35 -12.74 -1.19
CA SER A 102 4.75 -12.70 -2.60
C SER A 102 3.89 -11.82 -3.51
N VAL A 103 3.03 -10.98 -2.95
CA VAL A 103 2.22 -10.01 -3.67
C VAL A 103 2.76 -8.60 -3.42
N SER A 104 2.90 -7.80 -4.49
CA SER A 104 3.30 -6.38 -4.41
C SER A 104 2.31 -5.47 -5.13
N LEU A 105 2.31 -4.18 -4.77
CA LEU A 105 1.54 -3.15 -5.45
C LEU A 105 2.41 -2.43 -6.48
N PRO A 106 2.04 -2.41 -7.78
CA PRO A 106 2.72 -1.56 -8.74
C PRO A 106 2.39 -0.11 -8.39
N TYR A 107 3.37 0.77 -8.55
CA TYR A 107 3.17 2.19 -8.41
C TYR A 107 3.88 2.94 -9.52
N THR A 108 3.39 4.15 -9.76
CA THR A 108 3.99 5.13 -10.66
C THR A 108 4.46 6.33 -9.86
N VAL A 109 5.44 7.05 -10.38
CA VAL A 109 6.04 8.22 -9.73
C VAL A 109 5.95 9.39 -10.69
N THR A 110 5.40 10.51 -10.21
CA THR A 110 5.60 11.83 -10.83
C THR A 110 6.39 12.67 -9.84
N ALA A 111 7.33 13.48 -10.31
CA ALA A 111 8.19 14.23 -9.40
C ALA A 111 8.65 15.54 -10.05
N THR A 112 8.82 16.57 -9.23
CA THR A 112 9.40 17.85 -9.60
C THR A 112 10.39 18.32 -8.55
N VAL A 113 11.51 18.93 -8.96
CA VAL A 113 12.46 19.63 -8.09
C VAL A 113 12.89 20.89 -8.79
N GLY A 114 12.63 22.06 -8.21
CA GLY A 114 13.16 23.33 -8.71
C GLY A 114 12.92 23.60 -10.20
N GLY A 115 11.77 23.19 -10.74
CA GLY A 115 11.42 23.29 -12.16
C GLY A 115 11.77 22.06 -13.01
N ALA A 116 12.69 21.21 -12.57
CA ALA A 116 13.01 19.95 -13.25
C ALA A 116 11.95 18.87 -12.96
N GLY A 117 11.76 17.93 -13.89
CA GLY A 117 10.80 16.82 -13.78
C GLY A 117 9.40 17.16 -14.33
N SER A 118 8.38 16.44 -13.86
CA SER A 118 6.99 16.66 -14.26
C SER A 118 6.02 16.21 -13.17
N SER A 119 4.97 17.01 -12.92
CA SER A 119 3.86 16.67 -12.03
C SER A 119 2.77 15.83 -12.71
N THR A 120 2.82 15.67 -14.03
CA THR A 120 1.79 14.99 -14.83
C THR A 120 2.31 13.80 -15.62
N THR A 121 3.61 13.77 -15.90
CA THR A 121 4.25 12.69 -16.66
C THR A 121 4.95 11.73 -15.72
N ASN A 122 4.68 10.44 -15.88
CA ASN A 122 5.35 9.40 -15.11
C ASN A 122 6.85 9.41 -15.39
N GLN A 123 7.61 9.39 -14.30
CA GLN A 123 9.05 9.25 -14.30
C GLN A 123 9.44 7.83 -14.71
N THR A 124 10.50 7.71 -15.49
CA THR A 124 11.29 6.49 -15.67
C THR A 124 12.39 6.45 -14.63
N SER A 125 12.52 5.32 -13.93
CA SER A 125 13.53 5.13 -12.88
C SER A 125 14.95 5.25 -13.43
N ASN A 126 15.83 5.90 -12.66
CA ASN A 126 17.23 6.13 -12.98
C ASN A 126 17.48 6.97 -14.25
N VAL A 127 16.55 7.86 -14.60
CA VAL A 127 16.68 8.81 -15.70
C VAL A 127 16.75 10.23 -15.15
N TRP A 128 17.69 11.03 -15.66
CA TRP A 128 17.79 12.46 -15.33
C TRP A 128 16.82 13.29 -16.17
N TYR A 129 16.17 14.26 -15.53
CA TYR A 129 15.29 15.25 -16.13
C TYR A 129 15.90 16.63 -15.94
N GLY A 130 16.11 17.35 -17.03
CA GLY A 130 16.85 18.60 -17.07
C GLY A 130 17.95 18.56 -18.16
N PRO A 131 18.90 19.50 -18.14
CA PRO A 131 18.94 20.67 -17.26
C PRO A 131 17.83 21.68 -17.63
N VAL A 132 17.25 22.32 -16.63
CA VAL A 132 16.29 23.43 -16.81
C VAL A 132 16.68 24.61 -15.91
N PRO A 133 16.24 25.85 -16.20
CA PRO A 133 16.45 26.96 -15.28
C PRO A 133 15.90 26.64 -13.89
N THR A 134 16.73 26.84 -12.87
CA THR A 134 16.36 26.61 -11.47
C THR A 134 15.24 27.55 -11.07
N VAL A 135 14.13 26.96 -10.61
CA VAL A 135 13.02 27.67 -9.98
C VAL A 135 13.16 27.57 -8.46
N ALA A 136 13.39 28.69 -7.81
CA ALA A 136 13.54 28.78 -6.37
C ALA A 136 13.01 30.12 -5.84
N SER A 137 12.65 30.15 -4.56
CA SER A 137 12.29 31.38 -3.84
C SER A 137 13.25 31.57 -2.69
N ASN A 138 13.91 32.73 -2.59
CA ASN A 138 14.94 33.01 -1.58
C ASN A 138 16.03 31.93 -1.50
N ASN A 139 16.49 31.43 -2.66
CA ASN A 139 17.47 30.35 -2.77
C ASN A 139 17.04 29.02 -2.11
N ILE A 140 15.73 28.81 -1.96
CA ILE A 140 15.13 27.57 -1.47
C ILE A 140 14.36 26.92 -2.62
N VAL A 141 14.71 25.68 -2.91
CA VAL A 141 14.11 24.88 -3.98
C VAL A 141 12.95 24.07 -3.41
N SER A 142 11.80 24.06 -4.09
CA SER A 142 10.70 23.15 -3.72
C SER A 142 10.83 21.81 -4.43
N TYR A 143 10.45 20.74 -3.75
CA TYR A 143 10.23 19.43 -4.36
C TYR A 143 8.80 18.94 -4.12
N SER A 144 8.30 18.15 -5.04
CA SER A 144 7.03 17.44 -4.94
C SER A 144 7.15 16.10 -5.64
N VAL A 145 6.74 15.02 -4.97
CA VAL A 145 6.75 13.65 -5.48
C VAL A 145 5.41 13.03 -5.15
N ASN A 146 4.71 12.57 -6.19
CA ASN A 146 3.47 11.81 -6.04
C ASN A 146 3.75 10.36 -6.40
N ILE A 147 3.46 9.47 -5.46
CA ILE A 147 3.57 8.03 -5.62
C ILE A 147 2.15 7.47 -5.69
N LYS A 148 1.80 6.90 -6.84
CA LYS A 148 0.44 6.46 -7.13
C LYS A 148 0.37 4.96 -7.37
N VAL A 149 -0.40 4.26 -6.55
CA VAL A 149 -0.89 2.91 -6.85
C VAL A 149 -2.21 3.07 -7.62
N PRO A 150 -2.28 2.63 -8.89
CA PRO A 150 -3.48 2.77 -9.69
C PRO A 150 -4.60 1.84 -9.22
N ALA A 151 -5.84 2.25 -9.45
CA ALA A 151 -7.03 1.41 -9.35
C ALA A 151 -6.82 0.13 -10.16
N ARG A 152 -7.06 -1.03 -9.54
CA ARG A 152 -6.93 -2.32 -10.22
C ARG A 152 -8.30 -2.82 -10.68
N THR A 153 -8.33 -3.44 -11.86
CA THR A 153 -9.50 -4.12 -12.43
C THR A 153 -9.92 -5.36 -11.63
N GLY A 154 -9.06 -5.87 -10.75
CA GLY A 154 -9.39 -6.86 -9.73
C GLY A 154 -9.43 -6.19 -8.36
N SER A 155 -10.46 -6.51 -7.56
CA SER A 155 -10.67 -5.90 -6.24
C SER A 155 -9.44 -6.06 -5.34
N LEU A 156 -8.91 -4.98 -4.77
CA LEU A 156 -7.79 -5.07 -3.81
C LEU A 156 -8.17 -5.88 -2.54
N ILE A 157 -9.45 -6.23 -2.39
CA ILE A 157 -9.99 -7.20 -1.42
C ILE A 157 -9.35 -8.60 -1.59
N ALA A 158 -8.73 -8.89 -2.73
CA ALA A 158 -7.96 -10.10 -2.97
C ALA A 158 -6.55 -10.08 -2.36
N TYR A 159 -6.04 -8.91 -1.96
CA TYR A 159 -4.64 -8.75 -1.56
C TYR A 159 -4.46 -9.11 -0.09
N PRO A 160 -3.28 -9.60 0.33
CA PRO A 160 -2.97 -9.75 1.75
C PRO A 160 -3.12 -8.42 2.50
N GLN A 161 -3.68 -8.48 3.70
CA GLN A 161 -3.67 -7.33 4.61
C GLN A 161 -2.23 -6.96 5.00
N GLY A 162 -1.99 -5.67 5.23
CA GLY A 162 -0.70 -5.17 5.68
C GLY A 162 -0.29 -3.86 5.03
N THR A 163 0.95 -3.44 5.32
CA THR A 163 1.52 -2.18 4.84
C THR A 163 2.46 -2.44 3.67
N TYR A 164 2.04 -2.00 2.49
CA TYR A 164 2.84 -2.02 1.28
C TYR A 164 3.59 -0.68 1.17
N THR A 165 4.91 -0.74 1.28
CA THR A 165 5.81 0.40 1.27
C THR A 165 6.48 0.53 -0.10
N ALA A 166 6.34 1.71 -0.70
CA ALA A 166 7.10 2.16 -1.85
C ALA A 166 8.24 3.07 -1.38
N SER A 167 9.45 2.83 -1.90
CA SER A 167 10.63 3.64 -1.61
C SER A 167 11.12 4.28 -2.90
N VAL A 168 11.22 5.60 -2.89
CA VAL A 168 11.71 6.39 -4.02
C VAL A 168 12.88 7.23 -3.51
N ARG A 169 14.06 7.02 -4.08
CA ARG A 169 15.19 7.91 -3.82
C ARG A 169 15.16 9.06 -4.82
N LEU A 170 15.03 10.28 -4.32
CA LEU A 170 15.04 11.49 -5.12
C LEU A 170 16.46 12.08 -5.08
N TYR A 171 17.02 12.31 -6.26
CA TYR A 171 18.29 12.99 -6.48
C TYR A 171 18.04 14.35 -7.10
N TRP A 172 18.85 15.33 -6.70
CA TRP A 172 18.95 16.62 -7.36
C TRP A 172 20.41 16.93 -7.61
N ASP A 173 20.63 17.65 -8.69
CA ASP A 173 21.94 18.17 -9.07
C ASP A 173 21.71 19.54 -9.69
N MET A 174 22.52 20.50 -9.28
CA MET A 174 22.41 21.87 -9.71
C MET A 174 23.72 22.25 -10.39
N ASP A 175 23.62 22.93 -11.53
CA ASP A 175 24.79 23.30 -12.33
C ASP A 175 24.74 24.78 -12.69
N LEU A 176 25.91 25.41 -12.73
CA LEU A 176 26.06 26.82 -13.08
C LEU A 176 25.81 27.06 -14.57
N LEU A 177 26.21 26.10 -15.42
CA LEU A 177 26.27 26.27 -16.87
C LEU A 177 25.24 25.44 -17.65
N GLY A 178 24.59 24.47 -17.01
CA GLY A 178 23.55 23.64 -17.62
C GLY A 178 24.09 22.72 -18.71
N LEU A 179 25.32 22.23 -18.57
CA LEU A 179 26.00 21.49 -19.64
C LEU A 179 25.58 20.02 -19.70
N SER A 180 25.29 19.40 -18.56
CA SER A 180 24.76 18.04 -18.49
C SER A 180 24.06 17.79 -17.15
N CYS A 181 23.13 16.84 -17.13
CA CYS A 181 22.68 16.22 -15.89
C CYS A 181 23.52 14.97 -15.62
N GLY A 182 24.15 14.85 -14.45
CA GLY A 182 24.78 13.60 -14.07
C GLY A 182 25.84 13.67 -12.99
N ASP A 183 26.13 12.51 -12.40
CA ASP A 183 27.07 12.29 -11.28
C ASP A 183 28.55 12.59 -11.60
N LEU A 184 28.87 13.17 -12.77
CA LEU A 184 30.23 13.23 -13.29
C LEU A 184 31.13 14.24 -12.59
N LEU A 185 30.59 15.20 -11.84
CA LEU A 185 31.39 16.18 -11.10
C LEU A 185 30.84 16.57 -9.73
N GLY A 186 29.82 15.86 -9.20
CA GLY A 186 29.32 16.04 -7.83
C GLY A 186 29.29 17.50 -7.39
N GLY A 187 28.48 18.31 -8.09
CA GLY A 187 28.40 19.75 -7.87
C GLY A 187 28.17 20.06 -6.39
N TRP A 188 28.67 21.22 -5.95
CA TRP A 188 28.57 21.66 -4.56
C TRP A 188 27.11 21.59 -4.05
N ASP A 189 26.12 21.78 -4.90
CA ASP A 189 24.68 21.81 -4.62
C ASP A 189 23.89 20.57 -5.07
N SER A 190 24.54 19.40 -5.13
CA SER A 190 23.90 18.11 -5.37
C SER A 190 23.54 17.36 -4.07
N GLY A 191 22.59 16.42 -4.16
CA GLY A 191 22.23 15.57 -3.03
C GLY A 191 21.08 14.62 -3.32
N ASP A 192 20.70 13.86 -2.29
CA ASP A 192 19.60 12.93 -2.38
C ASP A 192 18.80 12.81 -1.07
N THR A 193 17.58 12.28 -1.19
CA THR A 193 16.74 11.95 -0.05
C THR A 193 15.89 10.72 -0.33
N LEU A 194 15.63 9.92 0.71
CA LEU A 194 14.75 8.77 0.63
C LEU A 194 13.32 9.18 0.99
N LEU A 195 12.42 8.96 0.05
CA LEU A 195 10.99 9.21 0.20
C LEU A 195 10.27 7.87 0.34
N THR A 196 9.39 7.78 1.35
CA THR A 196 8.66 6.56 1.70
C THR A 196 7.15 6.81 1.60
N ALA A 197 6.45 6.03 0.78
CA ALA A 197 4.99 6.01 0.75
C ALA A 197 4.47 4.67 1.27
N ASN A 198 3.60 4.72 2.27
CA ASN A 198 2.97 3.54 2.84
C ASN A 198 1.53 3.41 2.38
N PHE A 199 1.14 2.23 1.92
CA PHE A 199 -0.21 1.89 1.51
C PHE A 199 -0.74 0.79 2.42
N VAL A 200 -1.67 1.13 3.31
CA VAL A 200 -2.21 0.20 4.31
C VAL A 200 -3.47 -0.45 3.76
N VAL A 201 -3.41 -1.76 3.53
CA VAL A 201 -4.55 -2.60 3.18
C VAL A 201 -5.10 -3.21 4.49
N PRO A 202 -6.31 -2.81 4.95
CA PRO A 202 -6.90 -3.33 6.17
C PRO A 202 -7.43 -4.76 5.96
N SER A 203 -7.91 -5.39 7.04
CA SER A 203 -8.77 -6.56 6.91
C SER A 203 -10.08 -6.17 6.25
N LEU A 204 -10.52 -6.97 5.28
CA LEU A 204 -11.78 -6.81 4.61
C LEU A 204 -12.37 -8.15 4.20
N CYS A 205 -13.68 -8.27 4.40
CA CYS A 205 -14.50 -9.31 3.81
C CYS A 205 -15.73 -8.72 3.15
N GLN A 206 -16.11 -9.33 2.03
CA GLN A 206 -17.33 -9.05 1.30
C GLN A 206 -18.21 -10.30 1.28
N LEU A 207 -19.50 -10.13 1.57
CA LEU A 207 -20.53 -11.09 1.22
C LEU A 207 -20.87 -10.89 -0.27
N ASN A 208 -20.51 -11.86 -1.10
CA ASN A 208 -20.70 -11.77 -2.54
C ASN A 208 -22.14 -12.11 -2.94
N SER A 209 -22.63 -13.22 -2.40
CA SER A 209 -23.98 -13.74 -2.69
C SER A 209 -24.40 -14.81 -1.69
N THR A 210 -25.70 -15.09 -1.69
CA THR A 210 -26.32 -16.22 -1.01
C THR A 210 -27.23 -16.97 -1.98
N SER A 211 -27.45 -18.27 -1.76
CA SER A 211 -28.46 -19.04 -2.49
C SER A 211 -29.57 -19.52 -1.56
N THR A 212 -30.75 -19.76 -2.15
CA THR A 212 -31.92 -20.28 -1.44
C THR A 212 -31.73 -21.74 -1.05
N VAL A 213 -32.15 -22.09 0.17
CA VAL A 213 -32.33 -23.48 0.59
C VAL A 213 -33.75 -23.90 0.23
N ASP A 214 -33.90 -24.62 -0.89
CA ASP A 214 -35.21 -25.05 -1.39
C ASP A 214 -35.46 -26.53 -1.08
N PHE A 215 -36.44 -26.79 -0.21
CA PHE A 215 -36.87 -28.15 0.15
C PHE A 215 -37.74 -28.81 -0.92
N GLY A 216 -38.11 -28.08 -1.97
CA GLY A 216 -38.98 -28.55 -3.04
C GLY A 216 -40.39 -28.86 -2.54
N ASN A 217 -41.06 -29.80 -3.23
CA ASN A 217 -42.42 -30.20 -2.89
C ASN A 217 -42.45 -31.18 -1.71
N ILE A 218 -43.11 -30.78 -0.62
CA ILE A 218 -43.42 -31.63 0.52
C ILE A 218 -44.82 -32.19 0.33
N ASN A 219 -44.93 -33.50 0.09
CA ASN A 219 -46.22 -34.17 -0.19
C ASN A 219 -46.88 -34.76 1.07
N ASP A 220 -46.23 -34.62 2.22
CA ASP A 220 -46.77 -35.05 3.50
C ASP A 220 -47.73 -34.00 4.08
N ILE A 221 -48.70 -34.45 4.88
CA ILE A 221 -49.70 -33.61 5.54
C ILE A 221 -49.67 -33.93 7.04
N GLY A 222 -49.61 -32.90 7.88
CA GLY A 222 -49.62 -33.04 9.34
C GLY A 222 -48.27 -33.46 9.94
N THR A 223 -47.64 -34.50 9.39
CA THR A 223 -46.34 -35.01 9.87
C THR A 223 -45.49 -35.51 8.71
N THR A 224 -44.20 -35.15 8.68
CA THR A 224 -43.25 -35.65 7.67
C THR A 224 -42.97 -37.14 7.82
N LYS A 225 -43.03 -37.89 6.72
CA LYS A 225 -42.78 -39.35 6.71
C LYS A 225 -41.32 -39.73 6.52
N ARG A 226 -40.50 -38.75 6.13
CA ARG A 226 -39.05 -38.88 5.89
C ARG A 226 -38.35 -37.56 6.14
N ASP A 227 -37.03 -37.59 6.14
CA ASP A 227 -36.23 -36.38 6.09
C ASP A 227 -36.38 -35.68 4.73
N TYR A 228 -36.65 -34.38 4.75
CA TYR A 228 -36.49 -33.52 3.57
C TYR A 228 -35.22 -32.70 3.73
N THR A 229 -34.31 -32.83 2.78
CA THR A 229 -33.01 -32.17 2.82
C THR A 229 -32.84 -31.26 1.61
N ALA A 230 -32.10 -30.17 1.82
CA ALA A 230 -31.80 -29.18 0.80
C ALA A 230 -30.43 -28.57 1.05
N GLN A 231 -29.86 -27.93 0.03
CA GLN A 231 -28.59 -27.22 0.15
C GLN A 231 -28.73 -25.80 -0.35
N GLY A 232 -28.05 -24.89 0.33
CA GLY A 232 -27.79 -23.53 -0.10
C GLY A 232 -26.31 -23.21 0.01
N ALA A 233 -25.95 -21.97 -0.21
CA ALA A 233 -24.56 -21.53 -0.17
C ALA A 233 -24.45 -20.07 0.25
N VAL A 234 -23.39 -19.76 0.98
CA VAL A 234 -22.92 -18.40 1.27
C VAL A 234 -21.57 -18.22 0.59
N ASN A 235 -21.46 -17.22 -0.28
CA ASN A 235 -20.25 -16.94 -1.03
C ASN A 235 -19.59 -15.65 -0.50
N THR A 236 -18.34 -15.75 -0.05
CA THR A 236 -17.61 -14.65 0.58
C THR A 236 -16.23 -14.48 -0.05
N THR A 237 -15.74 -13.25 -0.18
CA THR A 237 -14.34 -12.97 -0.52
C THR A 237 -13.71 -12.15 0.61
N CYS A 238 -12.61 -12.64 1.16
CA CYS A 238 -11.82 -11.95 2.17
C CYS A 238 -10.36 -11.86 1.75
N ASN A 239 -9.65 -10.85 2.23
CA ASN A 239 -8.21 -10.74 2.05
C ASN A 239 -7.48 -12.02 2.49
N PHE A 240 -6.37 -12.33 1.82
CA PHE A 240 -5.57 -13.50 2.17
C PHE A 240 -5.09 -13.41 3.63
N GLY A 241 -5.36 -14.46 4.41
CA GLY A 241 -4.98 -14.55 5.82
C GLY A 241 -5.91 -13.84 6.80
N THR A 242 -6.98 -13.18 6.33
CA THR A 242 -7.97 -12.58 7.23
C THR A 242 -8.87 -13.66 7.84
N PRO A 243 -8.83 -13.87 9.17
CA PRO A 243 -9.78 -14.76 9.83
C PRO A 243 -11.18 -14.13 9.77
N TYR A 244 -12.20 -14.95 9.50
CA TYR A 244 -13.57 -14.48 9.46
C TYR A 244 -14.55 -15.57 9.90
N SER A 245 -15.73 -15.17 10.34
CA SER A 245 -16.80 -16.08 10.74
C SER A 245 -18.11 -15.74 10.04
N ILE A 246 -18.82 -16.77 9.60
CA ILE A 246 -20.15 -16.66 8.97
C ILE A 246 -21.20 -17.18 9.96
N TYR A 247 -22.25 -16.39 10.15
CA TYR A 247 -23.37 -16.67 11.04
C TYR A 247 -24.68 -16.66 10.27
N LEU A 248 -25.60 -17.54 10.66
CA LEU A 248 -26.97 -17.59 10.15
C LEU A 248 -27.93 -17.24 11.29
N GLY A 249 -28.72 -16.19 11.11
CA GLY A 249 -29.70 -15.74 12.09
C GLY A 249 -30.88 -16.71 12.28
N ASP A 250 -31.81 -16.36 13.14
CA ASP A 250 -32.91 -17.25 13.54
C ASP A 250 -34.00 -17.46 12.47
N GLY A 251 -34.00 -16.66 11.42
CA GLY A 251 -35.20 -16.52 10.60
C GLY A 251 -36.29 -15.74 11.36
N ASN A 252 -37.41 -15.48 10.70
CA ASN A 252 -38.41 -14.57 11.25
C ASN A 252 -39.34 -15.20 12.29
N ASN A 253 -39.39 -16.54 12.35
CA ASN A 253 -40.43 -17.25 13.10
C ASN A 253 -39.89 -18.38 13.98
N ARG A 254 -38.63 -18.33 14.42
CA ARG A 254 -38.02 -19.40 15.22
C ARG A 254 -38.80 -19.71 16.51
N ILE A 255 -38.87 -20.98 16.85
CA ILE A 255 -39.29 -21.43 18.18
C ILE A 255 -38.13 -21.17 19.13
N ALA A 256 -38.35 -20.47 20.25
CA ALA A 256 -37.30 -20.18 21.22
C ALA A 256 -36.54 -21.47 21.62
N GLY A 257 -35.22 -21.50 21.37
CA GLY A 257 -34.36 -22.66 21.62
C GLY A 257 -34.57 -23.87 20.70
N GLY A 258 -35.42 -23.74 19.67
CA GLY A 258 -35.83 -24.85 18.79
C GLY A 258 -35.57 -24.59 17.31
N PHE A 259 -36.44 -25.16 16.47
CA PHE A 259 -36.38 -25.05 15.01
C PHE A 259 -36.72 -23.64 14.51
N ARG A 260 -36.08 -23.26 13.40
CA ARG A 260 -36.55 -22.16 12.55
C ARG A 260 -37.87 -22.58 11.90
N ARG A 261 -38.70 -21.63 11.44
CA ARG A 261 -39.99 -21.95 10.83
C ARG A 261 -40.27 -21.12 9.59
N MET A 262 -40.59 -21.80 8.50
CA MET A 262 -41.19 -21.17 7.33
C MET A 262 -42.66 -20.92 7.60
N ILE A 263 -43.18 -19.79 7.13
CA ILE A 263 -44.57 -19.36 7.33
C ILE A 263 -45.27 -19.23 5.97
N ASN A 264 -46.57 -19.54 5.91
CA ASN A 264 -47.41 -19.24 4.75
C ASN A 264 -48.30 -18.01 4.98
N SER A 265 -49.10 -17.64 3.98
CA SER A 265 -49.97 -16.47 4.01
C SER A 265 -51.12 -16.54 5.03
N ASN A 266 -51.33 -17.66 5.75
CA ASN A 266 -52.31 -17.71 6.82
C ASN A 266 -51.73 -18.21 8.14
N ASN A 267 -50.48 -17.86 8.41
CA ASN A 267 -49.79 -18.06 9.69
C ASN A 267 -49.68 -19.53 10.13
N GLU A 268 -49.58 -20.44 9.16
CA GLU A 268 -49.19 -21.82 9.43
C GLU A 268 -47.69 -21.98 9.19
N PHE A 269 -47.10 -22.97 9.87
CA PHE A 269 -45.65 -23.10 9.94
C PHE A 269 -45.14 -24.48 9.51
N ILE A 270 -43.97 -24.50 8.88
CA ILE A 270 -43.16 -25.70 8.64
C ILE A 270 -41.82 -25.51 9.35
N PRO A 271 -41.52 -26.30 10.40
CA PRO A 271 -40.22 -26.26 11.08
C PRO A 271 -39.10 -26.77 10.19
N TYR A 272 -37.94 -26.13 10.25
CA TYR A 272 -36.73 -26.54 9.56
C TYR A 272 -35.50 -26.14 10.36
N GLN A 273 -34.35 -26.73 10.03
CA GLN A 273 -33.07 -26.33 10.61
C GLN A 273 -31.95 -26.29 9.58
N LEU A 274 -30.97 -25.42 9.81
CA LEU A 274 -29.77 -25.25 9.00
C LEU A 274 -28.54 -25.74 9.76
N TYR A 275 -27.63 -26.41 9.05
CA TYR A 275 -26.49 -27.13 9.60
C TYR A 275 -25.20 -26.80 8.85
N LYS A 276 -24.08 -26.97 9.56
CA LYS A 276 -22.72 -26.71 9.05
C LYS A 276 -22.17 -27.84 8.20
N ASP A 277 -22.70 -29.05 8.41
CA ASP A 277 -22.15 -30.29 7.88
C ASP A 277 -23.23 -31.13 7.19
N SER A 278 -22.79 -31.97 6.25
CA SER A 278 -23.65 -32.85 5.46
C SER A 278 -24.32 -33.97 6.27
N ASN A 279 -23.85 -34.24 7.49
CA ASN A 279 -24.45 -35.23 8.39
C ASN A 279 -25.54 -34.62 9.28
N TYR A 280 -25.81 -33.31 9.14
CA TYR A 280 -26.80 -32.58 9.94
C TYR A 280 -26.56 -32.72 11.45
N SER A 281 -25.30 -32.76 11.86
CA SER A 281 -24.89 -33.00 13.25
C SER A 281 -24.77 -31.71 14.05
N THR A 282 -24.34 -30.62 13.39
CA THR A 282 -24.08 -29.33 14.04
C THR A 282 -24.96 -28.24 13.45
N VAL A 283 -25.90 -27.74 14.25
CA VAL A 283 -26.74 -26.61 13.87
C VAL A 283 -25.86 -25.38 13.57
N TRP A 284 -26.14 -24.72 12.45
CA TRP A 284 -25.52 -23.46 12.13
C TRP A 284 -26.39 -22.33 12.66
N ASP A 285 -25.88 -21.69 13.70
CA ASP A 285 -26.63 -20.72 14.47
C ASP A 285 -25.83 -19.45 14.74
N ALA A 286 -26.54 -18.41 15.14
CA ALA A 286 -25.99 -17.22 15.74
C ALA A 286 -26.69 -17.02 17.09
N THR A 287 -25.94 -17.05 18.20
CA THR A 287 -26.49 -16.53 19.47
C THR A 287 -26.65 -15.02 19.34
N GLY A 288 -27.83 -14.61 18.88
CA GLY A 288 -28.09 -13.22 18.51
C GLY A 288 -29.45 -12.96 17.83
N GLY A 289 -30.14 -13.98 17.33
CA GLY A 289 -31.44 -13.81 16.70
C GLY A 289 -31.38 -13.12 15.34
N VAL A 290 -32.42 -12.36 14.98
CA VAL A 290 -32.48 -11.57 13.73
C VAL A 290 -31.88 -10.17 13.85
N THR A 291 -31.70 -9.66 15.07
CA THR A 291 -31.26 -8.28 15.33
C THR A 291 -29.77 -8.15 15.65
N ASN A 292 -29.14 -9.17 16.23
CA ASN A 292 -27.72 -9.06 16.60
C ASN A 292 -26.81 -9.54 15.46
N VAL A 293 -25.79 -8.73 15.20
CA VAL A 293 -24.70 -9.03 14.26
C VAL A 293 -23.69 -9.93 14.99
N GLY A 294 -23.49 -11.17 14.53
CA GLY A 294 -22.52 -12.11 15.08
C GLY A 294 -23.07 -13.03 16.17
N GLY A 295 -22.18 -13.74 16.89
CA GLY A 295 -22.54 -14.65 18.00
C GLY A 295 -21.54 -15.79 18.22
N THR A 296 -21.97 -16.82 18.94
CA THR A 296 -21.36 -18.16 18.99
C THR A 296 -22.03 -19.08 17.97
N GLY A 297 -21.34 -20.12 17.53
CA GLY A 297 -21.91 -21.10 16.60
C GLY A 297 -21.75 -20.78 15.10
N GLY A 298 -20.95 -19.77 14.75
CA GLY A 298 -20.56 -19.50 13.37
C GLY A 298 -19.69 -20.60 12.73
N VAL A 299 -19.45 -20.45 11.44
CA VAL A 299 -18.44 -21.20 10.69
C VAL A 299 -17.25 -20.29 10.48
N SER A 300 -16.12 -20.63 11.12
CA SER A 300 -14.88 -19.88 10.97
C SER A 300 -14.08 -20.37 9.77
N LYS A 301 -13.51 -19.42 9.05
CA LYS A 301 -12.69 -19.63 7.86
C LYS A 301 -11.54 -18.62 7.84
N THR A 302 -10.58 -18.85 6.97
CA THR A 302 -9.51 -17.91 6.66
C THR A 302 -9.64 -17.49 5.21
N GLY A 303 -9.57 -16.18 4.97
CA GLY A 303 -9.61 -15.59 3.65
C GLY A 303 -8.46 -16.08 2.78
N THR A 304 -8.77 -16.37 1.53
CA THR A 304 -7.81 -16.85 0.52
C THR A 304 -7.43 -15.79 -0.50
N GLY A 305 -7.99 -14.58 -0.41
CA GLY A 305 -7.91 -13.58 -1.47
C GLY A 305 -8.78 -13.92 -2.69
N SER A 306 -9.64 -14.95 -2.61
CA SER A 306 -10.53 -15.39 -3.67
C SER A 306 -11.93 -15.71 -3.11
N ALA A 307 -12.90 -15.88 -4.00
CA ALA A 307 -14.26 -16.28 -3.62
C ALA A 307 -14.26 -17.67 -2.98
N GLN A 308 -14.81 -17.76 -1.77
CA GLN A 308 -14.95 -18.99 -0.99
C GLN A 308 -16.44 -19.30 -0.78
N THR A 309 -16.85 -20.48 -1.25
CA THR A 309 -18.21 -20.98 -1.04
C THR A 309 -18.30 -21.74 0.28
N THR A 310 -19.37 -21.50 1.03
CA THR A 310 -19.71 -22.25 2.25
C THR A 310 -21.10 -22.83 2.10
N THR A 311 -21.20 -24.16 1.99
CA THR A 311 -22.47 -24.86 1.83
C THR A 311 -23.29 -24.80 3.11
N VAL A 312 -24.57 -24.45 2.97
CA VAL A 312 -25.57 -24.49 4.04
C VAL A 312 -26.41 -25.75 3.84
N TYR A 313 -26.51 -26.59 4.86
CA TYR A 313 -27.30 -27.83 4.79
C TYR A 313 -28.63 -27.64 5.50
N GLY A 314 -29.74 -27.68 4.78
CA GLY A 314 -31.09 -27.57 5.33
C GLY A 314 -31.73 -28.94 5.55
N LYS A 315 -32.47 -29.10 6.66
CA LYS A 315 -33.24 -30.31 6.94
C LYS A 315 -34.58 -30.00 7.61
N ILE A 316 -35.61 -30.70 7.16
CA ILE A 316 -36.87 -30.92 7.88
C ILE A 316 -36.86 -32.39 8.30
N PRO A 317 -36.66 -32.70 9.59
CA PRO A 317 -36.55 -34.08 10.05
C PRO A 317 -37.83 -34.89 9.82
N GLN A 318 -37.70 -36.21 9.67
CA GLN A 318 -38.82 -37.15 9.76
C GLN A 318 -39.55 -37.00 11.11
N GLY A 319 -40.87 -37.17 11.09
CA GLY A 319 -41.70 -37.07 12.29
C GLY A 319 -41.96 -35.63 12.75
N THR A 320 -41.51 -34.63 11.97
CA THR A 320 -41.76 -33.22 12.26
C THR A 320 -43.22 -32.91 11.97
N ALA A 321 -43.91 -32.29 12.94
CA ALA A 321 -45.24 -31.75 12.73
C ALA A 321 -45.18 -30.58 11.75
N ILE A 322 -45.98 -30.66 10.68
CA ILE A 322 -46.06 -29.66 9.61
C ILE A 322 -47.50 -29.25 9.39
N ALA A 323 -47.69 -28.06 8.82
CA ALA A 323 -49.02 -27.58 8.46
C ALA A 323 -49.75 -28.55 7.51
N SER A 324 -51.08 -28.68 7.68
CA SER A 324 -51.89 -29.58 6.86
C SER A 324 -52.37 -28.96 5.56
N ARG A 325 -52.27 -27.63 5.43
CA ARG A 325 -52.75 -26.93 4.24
C ARG A 325 -51.64 -26.80 3.19
N PRO A 326 -51.92 -27.16 1.93
CA PRO A 326 -51.02 -26.90 0.81
C PRO A 326 -50.78 -25.40 0.60
N GLY A 327 -49.57 -25.04 0.20
CA GLY A 327 -49.19 -23.66 -0.11
C GLY A 327 -47.68 -23.46 -0.10
N VAL A 328 -47.26 -22.24 -0.41
CA VAL A 328 -45.85 -21.84 -0.31
C VAL A 328 -45.56 -21.39 1.12
N TYR A 329 -44.52 -21.98 1.71
CA TYR A 329 -43.99 -21.59 3.01
C TYR A 329 -42.58 -21.03 2.80
N SER A 330 -42.31 -19.86 3.35
CA SER A 330 -41.01 -19.21 3.21
C SER A 330 -40.52 -18.63 4.53
N ASP A 331 -39.21 -18.47 4.67
CA ASP A 331 -38.56 -17.76 5.76
C ASP A 331 -37.39 -16.92 5.20
N SER A 332 -36.96 -15.90 5.94
CA SER A 332 -35.82 -15.07 5.59
C SER A 332 -34.77 -15.12 6.69
N VAL A 333 -33.60 -15.67 6.38
CA VAL A 333 -32.48 -15.80 7.33
C VAL A 333 -31.41 -14.76 7.02
N VAL A 334 -31.09 -13.93 8.02
CA VAL A 334 -29.99 -12.96 7.91
C VAL A 334 -28.64 -13.69 7.96
N VAL A 335 -27.76 -13.38 7.00
CA VAL A 335 -26.37 -13.86 6.99
C VAL A 335 -25.46 -12.74 7.47
N THR A 336 -24.65 -13.02 8.49
CA THR A 336 -23.68 -12.07 9.03
C THR A 336 -22.26 -12.59 8.81
N VAL A 337 -21.37 -11.74 8.32
CA VAL A 337 -19.93 -12.02 8.18
C VAL A 337 -19.16 -11.07 9.09
N THR A 338 -18.36 -11.61 10.01
CA THR A 338 -17.51 -10.83 10.94
C THR A 338 -16.03 -11.10 10.70
N TYR A 339 -15.19 -10.08 10.81
CA TYR A 339 -13.74 -10.13 10.59
C TYR A 339 -13.03 -8.98 11.31
#